data_AF-A0A936RUY2-F1
#
_entry.id   AF-A0A936RUY2-F1
#
_cell.length_a   1.000
_cell.length_b   1.000
_cell.length_c   1.000
_cell.angle_alpha   90.00
_cell.angle_beta   90.00
_cell.angle_gamma   90.00
#
_symmetry.space_group_name_H-M   'P 1'
#
loop_
_entity.id
_entity.type
_entity.pdbx_description
1 polymer ?
#
loop_
_entity_poly.entity_id
_entity_poly.type
_entity_poly.pdbx_seq_one_letter_code
_entity_poly.pdbx_strand_id
1 'polypeptide(L)'
;MDKLSTLLHQYPLRAGVFYAGALCGVHGFPDDAQRGRLHLLRAEAVQIRRIAPHILELDQPGPLFLPPPGPHRLIVPVDAGRDISKP
;
A
#
# COMPACT_ATOMS: atom_id res chain seq x y z
N MET A 1 15.87 11.75 -12.67
CA MET A 1 15.36 11.58 -11.30
C MET A 1 14.01 10.89 -11.42
N ASP A 2 13.72 9.89 -10.58
CA ASP A 2 12.42 9.21 -10.64
C ASP A 2 11.32 10.08 -10.00
N LYS A 3 10.07 9.88 -10.44
CA LYS A 3 8.92 10.71 -10.05
C LYS A 3 8.63 10.67 -8.55
N LEU A 4 8.89 9.53 -7.90
CA LEU A 4 8.66 9.37 -6.48
C LEU A 4 9.72 10.15 -5.68
N SER A 5 10.99 10.06 -6.06
CA SER A 5 12.05 10.86 -5.44
C SER A 5 11.80 12.36 -5.54
N THR A 6 11.30 12.85 -6.69
CA THR A 6 10.91 14.26 -6.83
C THR A 6 9.78 14.64 -5.87
N LEU A 7 8.76 13.79 -5.73
CA LEU A 7 7.63 14.02 -4.83
C LEU A 7 8.07 14.04 -3.35
N LEU A 8 8.90 13.08 -2.93
CA LEU A 8 9.42 13.01 -1.56
C LEU A 8 10.38 14.16 -1.22
N HIS A 9 11.07 14.71 -2.22
CA HIS A 9 11.89 15.91 -2.04
C HIS A 9 11.03 17.17 -1.84
N GLN A 10 9.91 17.29 -2.54
CA GLN A 10 9.00 18.45 -2.42
C GLN A 10 8.13 18.38 -1.15
N TYR A 11 7.79 17.16 -0.71
CA TYR A 11 6.94 16.91 0.46
C TYR A 11 7.70 16.02 1.46
N PRO A 12 8.62 16.59 2.26
CA PRO A 12 9.41 15.81 3.20
C PRO A 12 8.52 15.16 4.26
N LEU A 13 8.49 13.82 4.26
CA LEU A 13 7.73 13.02 5.21
C LEU A 13 8.56 12.70 6.44
N ARG A 14 7.99 12.90 7.64
CA ARG A 14 8.49 12.25 8.87
C ARG A 14 7.85 10.86 8.97
N ALA A 15 8.39 9.90 8.23
CA ALA A 15 7.86 8.55 8.15
C ALA A 15 8.92 7.51 8.53
N GLY A 16 8.48 6.40 9.13
CA GLY A 16 9.27 5.18 9.17
C GLY A 16 9.07 4.42 7.86
N VAL A 17 10.14 4.19 7.11
CA VAL A 17 10.09 3.37 5.89
C VAL A 17 10.24 1.91 6.29
N PHE A 18 9.33 1.05 5.83
CA PHE A 18 9.40 -0.39 6.03
C PHE A 18 9.14 -1.11 4.71
N TYR A 19 9.75 -2.28 4.52
CA TYR A 19 9.50 -3.16 3.39
C TYR A 19 8.91 -4.46 3.92
N ALA A 20 7.72 -4.84 3.42
CA ALA A 20 6.98 -5.99 3.92
C ALA A 20 7.09 -7.24 3.02
N GLY A 21 7.87 -7.19 1.93
CA GLY A 21 8.05 -8.33 1.03
C GLY A 21 6.82 -8.63 0.16
N ALA A 22 6.75 -9.87 -0.32
CA ALA A 22 5.55 -10.41 -0.96
C ALA A 22 4.46 -10.62 0.10
N LEU A 23 3.37 -9.89 -0.02
CA LEU A 23 2.20 -10.01 0.84
C LEU A 23 1.22 -11.02 0.25
N CYS A 24 0.69 -11.93 1.07
CA CYS A 24 -0.34 -12.88 0.66
C CYS A 24 -1.50 -12.91 1.69
N GLY A 25 -2.74 -13.00 1.21
CA GLY A 25 -3.91 -12.98 2.09
C GLY A 25 -4.22 -11.58 2.64
N VAL A 26 -4.52 -11.48 3.93
CA VAL A 26 -5.06 -10.25 4.55
C VAL A 26 -4.05 -9.63 5.52
N HIS A 27 -3.59 -8.41 5.22
CA HIS A 27 -2.70 -7.64 6.08
C HIS A 27 -3.41 -6.44 6.67
N GLY A 28 -3.55 -6.44 8.00
CA GLY A 28 -4.18 -5.36 8.76
C GLY A 28 -3.18 -4.30 9.19
N PHE A 29 -3.53 -3.04 8.94
CA PHE A 29 -2.78 -1.89 9.44
C PHE A 29 -3.62 -1.22 10.54
N PRO A 30 -3.18 -1.29 11.81
CA PRO A 30 -3.91 -0.69 12.92
C PRO A 30 -3.95 0.82 12.77
N ASP A 31 -4.96 1.39 13.41
CA ASP A 31 -5.16 2.82 13.45
C ASP A 31 -4.03 3.49 14.23
N ASP A 32 -3.39 4.48 13.62
CA ASP A 32 -2.43 5.35 14.29
C ASP A 32 -2.89 6.78 14.05
N ALA A 33 -3.50 7.35 15.09
CA ALA A 33 -4.14 8.65 15.03
C ALA A 33 -3.19 9.80 14.61
N GLN A 34 -1.87 9.55 14.67
CA GLN A 34 -0.82 10.53 14.40
C GLN A 34 -0.11 10.30 13.05
N ARG A 35 -0.47 9.27 12.28
CA ARG A 35 0.25 8.90 11.05
C ARG A 35 -0.68 8.53 9.89
N GLY A 36 -0.47 9.19 8.75
CA GLY A 36 -0.98 8.73 7.45
C GLY A 36 -0.15 7.57 6.89
N ARG A 37 -0.67 6.86 5.89
CA ARG A 37 0.07 5.77 5.23
C ARG A 37 0.20 6.00 3.72
N LEU A 38 1.42 5.84 3.22
CA LEU A 38 1.75 5.74 1.79
C LEU A 38 2.16 4.30 1.51
N HIS A 39 1.38 3.61 0.68
CA HIS A 39 1.68 2.24 0.24
C HIS A 39 2.23 2.28 -1.18
N LEU A 40 3.35 1.59 -1.42
CA LEU A 40 3.90 1.38 -2.75
C LEU A 40 3.64 -0.07 -3.13
N LEU A 41 2.72 -0.28 -4.08
CA LEU A 41 2.29 -1.62 -4.47
C LEU A 41 2.97 -2.01 -5.79
N ARG A 42 3.57 -3.21 -5.81
CA ARG A 42 4.11 -3.85 -7.03
C ARG A 42 3.12 -4.84 -7.65
N ALA A 43 2.18 -5.35 -6.87
CA ALA A 43 1.25 -6.38 -7.31
C ALA A 43 0.13 -5.83 -8.21
N GLU A 44 -0.32 -6.66 -9.14
CA GLU A 44 -1.30 -6.32 -10.18
C GLU A 44 -2.74 -6.58 -9.74
N ALA A 45 -2.96 -7.00 -8.49
CA ALA A 45 -4.29 -7.11 -7.90
C ALA A 45 -4.20 -6.99 -6.37
N VAL A 46 -4.68 -5.88 -5.82
CA VAL A 46 -4.84 -5.68 -4.37
C VAL A 46 -6.19 -5.03 -4.11
N GLN A 47 -6.98 -5.63 -3.23
CA GLN A 47 -8.19 -5.02 -2.69
C GLN A 47 -7.90 -4.35 -1.36
N ILE A 48 -8.45 -3.16 -1.14
CA ILE A 48 -8.26 -2.40 0.09
C ILE A 48 -9.61 -2.18 0.76
N ARG A 49 -9.75 -2.69 1.97
CA ARG A 49 -10.95 -2.52 2.81
C ARG A 49 -10.65 -1.58 3.97
N ARG A 50 -11.38 -0.47 4.07
CA ARG A 50 -11.41 0.41 5.25
C ARG A 50 -12.55 0.00 6.20
N ILE A 51 -12.66 0.63 7.38
CA ILE A 51 -13.84 0.48 8.26
C ILE A 51 -15.13 0.93 7.55
N ALA A 52 -15.05 1.97 6.71
CA ALA A 52 -16.17 2.39 5.86
C ALA A 52 -16.37 1.42 4.69
N PRO A 53 -17.59 1.28 4.12
CA PRO A 53 -17.96 0.23 3.16
C PRO A 53 -17.29 0.31 1.78
N HIS A 54 -16.25 1.12 1.62
CA HIS A 54 -15.57 1.35 0.35
C HIS A 54 -14.46 0.32 0.18
N ILE A 55 -14.59 -0.49 -0.87
CA ILE A 55 -13.54 -1.36 -1.40
C ILE A 55 -12.87 -0.59 -2.53
N LEU A 56 -11.55 -0.43 -2.45
CA LEU A 56 -10.76 0.07 -3.57
C LEU A 56 -10.01 -1.12 -4.18
N GLU A 57 -10.26 -1.37 -5.46
CA GLU A 57 -9.51 -2.36 -6.25
C GLU A 57 -8.39 -1.64 -7.00
N LEU A 58 -7.18 -2.18 -6.88
CA LEU A 58 -6.00 -1.69 -7.58
C LEU A 58 -5.46 -2.83 -8.42
N ASP A 59 -5.43 -2.63 -9.73
CA ASP A 59 -5.02 -3.61 -10.74
C ASP A 59 -3.69 -3.24 -11.42
N GLN A 60 -3.09 -2.11 -11.05
CA GLN A 60 -1.81 -1.65 -11.58
C GLN A 60 -0.83 -1.24 -10.47
N PRO A 61 0.48 -1.43 -10.68
CA PRO A 61 1.50 -0.96 -9.77
C PRO A 61 1.43 0.57 -9.60
N GLY A 62 1.49 1.03 -8.35
CA GLY A 62 1.40 2.46 -8.09
C GLY A 62 1.46 2.84 -6.62
N PRO A 63 1.65 4.14 -6.34
CA PRO A 63 1.53 4.70 -5.01
C PRO A 63 0.05 4.89 -4.63
N LEU A 64 -0.32 4.44 -3.44
CA LEU A 64 -1.59 4.78 -2.81
C LEU A 64 -1.33 5.60 -1.54
N PHE A 65 -1.90 6.79 -1.50
CA PHE A 65 -1.90 7.63 -0.31
C PHE A 65 -3.26 7.59 0.38
N LEU A 66 -3.26 7.23 1.67
CA LEU A 66 -4.45 7.21 2.52
C LEU A 66 -4.34 8.35 3.57
N PRO A 67 -5.00 9.49 3.34
CA PRO A 67 -5.08 10.60 4.30
C PRO A 67 -6.07 10.26 5.45
N PRO A 68 -6.20 11.10 6.50
CA PRO A 68 -6.24 10.82 7.95
C PRO A 68 -6.94 9.55 8.50
N PRO A 69 -6.62 9.15 9.74
CA PRO A 69 -6.41 7.77 10.14
C PRO A 69 -7.72 6.97 10.13
N GLY A 70 -7.59 5.74 9.64
CA GLY A 70 -8.61 4.73 9.72
C GLY A 70 -7.97 3.39 9.41
N PRO A 71 -8.26 2.34 10.18
CA PRO A 71 -7.66 1.05 9.96
C PRO A 71 -8.15 0.52 8.62
N HIS A 72 -7.23 -0.14 7.93
CA HIS A 72 -7.48 -0.71 6.63
C HIS A 72 -6.76 -2.04 6.52
N ARG A 73 -7.29 -2.85 5.62
CA ARG A 73 -6.75 -4.15 5.27
C ARG A 73 -6.39 -4.14 3.81
N LEU A 74 -5.17 -4.57 3.51
CA LEU A 74 -4.79 -5.00 2.17
C LEU A 74 -5.17 -6.47 2.03
N ILE A 75 -5.83 -6.81 0.95
CA ILE A 75 -6.25 -8.16 0.60
C ILE A 75 -5.61 -8.46 -0.75
N VAL A 76 -4.63 -9.35 -0.74
CA VAL A 76 -3.95 -9.81 -1.96
C VAL A 76 -4.55 -11.16 -2.34
N PRO A 77 -5.11 -11.32 -3.56
CA PRO A 77 -5.57 -12.61 -4.05
C PRO A 77 -4.47 -13.66 -3.94
N VAL A 78 -4.85 -14.89 -3.61
CA VAL A 78 -3.92 -16.02 -3.39
C VAL A 78 -3.02 -16.25 -4.60
N ASP A 79 -3.51 -15.95 -5.80
CA ASP A 79 -2.79 -16.16 -7.06
C ASP A 79 -1.90 -14.96 -7.47
N ALA A 80 -2.09 -13.80 -6.84
CA ALA A 80 -1.38 -12.55 -7.15
C ALA A 80 -0.11 -12.34 -6.29
N GLY A 81 0.04 -13.08 -5.19
CA GLY A 81 1.22 -13.04 -4.31
C GLY A 81 2.45 -13.78 -4.86
N ARG A 82 2.35 -14.36 -6.06
CA ARG A 82 3.47 -15.01 -6.72
C ARG A 82 4.30 -13.95 -7.43
N ASP A 83 5.39 -13.53 -6.80
CA ASP A 83 6.49 -12.87 -7.49
C ASP A 83 7.00 -13.82 -8.58
N ILE A 84 6.46 -13.69 -9.80
CA ILE A 84 6.94 -14.35 -11.01
C ILE A 84 8.11 -13.59 -11.62
N SER A 85 8.97 -12.98 -10.79
CA SER A 85 10.40 -12.81 -11.09
C SER A 85 11.00 -14.18 -11.43
N LYS A 86 10.77 -14.61 -12.67
CA LYS A 86 11.33 -15.77 -13.36
C LYS A 86 12.83 -15.54 -13.61
N PRO A 87 13.64 -16.59 -13.84
CA PRO A 87 13.34 -17.75 -14.70
C PRO A 87 13.04 -19.08 -13.99
#